data_AF-A0A358QTK9-F1
#
_entry.id   AF-A0A358QTK9-F1
#
_cell.length_a   1.000
_cell.length_b   1.000
_cell.length_c   1.000
_cell.angle_alpha   90.00
_cell.angle_beta   90.00
_cell.angle_gamma   90.00
#
_symmetry.space_group_name_H-M   'P 1'
#
loop_
_entity.id
_entity.type
_entity.pdbx_description
1 polymer ?
#
loop_
_entity_poly.entity_id
_entity_poly.type
_entity_poly.pdbx_seq_one_letter_code
_entity_poly.pdbx_strand_id
1 'polypeptide(L)'
;MKIVKPFKEYEVKKVNSKCYQLVKIIEEFPSPEEAQEALANLLERKSLESRIQNFNYVWQDILSSIEDCNTIETLTSKKPNVIENVAPEGLLVTTDSSSSQLVKKEWIKNAWEALVKKGSITAEDIPGPARIRSSFIMALLAGLEYVGAENNPNKIYISIK
;
A
#
# COMPACT_ATOMS: atom_id res chain seq x y z
N MET A 1 68.12 -1.44 -8.58
CA MET A 1 66.95 -1.97 -9.31
C MET A 1 66.14 -2.82 -8.33
N LYS A 2 65.04 -2.29 -7.77
CA LYS A 2 64.22 -3.00 -6.77
C LYS A 2 63.14 -3.80 -7.51
N ILE A 3 63.22 -5.13 -7.39
CA ILE A 3 62.19 -6.05 -7.89
C ILE A 3 61.03 -5.99 -6.91
N VAL A 4 59.94 -5.30 -7.29
CA VAL A 4 58.69 -5.33 -6.53
C VAL A 4 57.94 -6.59 -6.95
N LYS A 5 57.69 -7.48 -5.98
CA LYS A 5 56.96 -8.73 -6.19
C LYS A 5 55.51 -8.45 -6.62
N PRO A 6 54.93 -9.26 -7.52
CA PRO A 6 53.54 -9.11 -7.91
C PRO A 6 52.61 -9.35 -6.71
N PHE A 7 51.59 -8.51 -6.60
CA PHE A 7 50.51 -8.64 -5.62
C PHE A 7 49.86 -10.01 -5.76
N LYS A 8 49.71 -10.72 -4.63
CA LYS A 8 48.97 -11.98 -4.56
C LYS A 8 47.50 -11.72 -4.92
N GLU A 9 47.01 -12.44 -5.92
CA GLU A 9 45.58 -12.61 -6.19
C GLU A 9 44.89 -13.09 -4.92
N TYR A 10 43.93 -12.31 -4.43
CA TYR A 10 43.06 -12.74 -3.36
C TYR A 10 42.06 -13.75 -3.94
N GLU A 11 42.18 -15.02 -3.54
CA GLU A 11 41.13 -16.02 -3.77
C GLU A 11 39.83 -15.52 -3.13
N VAL A 12 38.87 -15.14 -3.97
CA VAL A 12 37.51 -14.79 -3.55
C VAL A 12 36.82 -16.06 -3.06
N LYS A 13 37.07 -16.41 -1.79
CA LYS A 13 36.34 -17.44 -1.07
C LYS A 13 34.86 -17.07 -1.07
N LYS A 14 34.07 -17.82 -1.85
CA LYS A 14 32.60 -17.99 -1.78
C LYS A 14 31.92 -16.91 -0.92
N VAL A 15 31.92 -15.68 -1.45
CA VAL A 15 31.14 -14.58 -0.86
C VAL A 15 29.70 -15.04 -0.91
N ASN A 16 29.09 -15.22 0.26
CA ASN A 16 27.70 -15.60 0.45
C ASN A 16 26.85 -14.82 -0.57
N SER A 17 26.01 -15.47 -1.38
CA SER A 17 25.47 -14.85 -2.61
C SER A 17 24.70 -13.53 -2.35
N LYS A 18 24.22 -13.34 -1.12
CA LYS A 18 23.65 -12.06 -0.63
C LYS A 18 24.67 -10.92 -0.56
N CYS A 19 25.90 -11.18 -0.12
CA CYS A 19 26.97 -10.19 -0.09
C CYS A 19 27.41 -9.80 -1.50
N TYR A 20 27.41 -10.73 -2.47
CA TYR A 20 27.71 -10.42 -3.87
C TYR A 20 26.62 -9.55 -4.53
N GLN A 21 25.36 -9.82 -4.20
CA GLN A 21 24.23 -8.97 -4.63
C GLN A 21 24.33 -7.56 -4.01
N LEU A 22 24.70 -7.45 -2.74
CA LEU A 22 24.92 -6.15 -2.08
C LEU A 22 26.10 -5.38 -2.67
N VAL A 23 27.22 -6.05 -3.00
CA VAL A 23 28.37 -5.40 -3.64
C VAL A 23 28.02 -4.91 -5.04
N LYS A 24 27.26 -5.68 -5.84
CA LYS A 24 26.76 -5.23 -7.14
C LYS A 24 25.85 -4.01 -7.04
N ILE A 25 24.96 -3.99 -6.04
CA ILE A 25 24.09 -2.83 -5.76
C ILE A 25 24.97 -1.60 -5.45
N ILE A 26 26.01 -1.73 -4.62
CA ILE A 26 26.93 -0.63 -4.30
C ILE A 26 27.72 -0.15 -5.53
N GLU A 27 28.09 -1.04 -6.45
CA GLU A 27 28.77 -0.69 -7.71
C GLU A 27 27.85 -0.01 -8.74
N GLU A 28 26.54 -0.17 -8.61
CA GLU A 28 25.53 0.46 -9.49
C GLU A 28 25.15 1.88 -9.05
N PHE A 29 25.46 2.28 -7.80
CA PHE A 29 25.16 3.62 -7.30
C PHE A 29 26.38 4.55 -7.38
N PRO A 30 26.21 5.79 -7.88
CA PRO A 30 27.26 6.80 -8.00
C PRO A 30 27.97 7.17 -6.68
N SER A 31 27.29 7.00 -5.54
CA SER A 31 27.79 7.38 -4.22
C SER A 31 27.31 6.43 -3.10
N PRO A 32 28.09 6.28 -2.00
CA PRO A 32 27.66 5.54 -0.81
C PRO A 32 26.36 6.07 -0.19
N GLU A 33 26.12 7.38 -0.28
CA GLU A 33 24.90 8.03 0.20
C GLU A 33 23.67 7.57 -0.60
N GLU A 34 23.77 7.56 -1.94
CA GLU A 34 22.69 7.04 -2.81
C GLU A 34 22.43 5.54 -2.57
N ALA A 35 23.48 4.76 -2.32
CA ALA A 35 23.33 3.34 -1.99
C ALA A 35 22.63 3.12 -0.63
N GLN A 36 22.92 3.96 0.37
CA GLN A 36 22.26 3.91 1.67
C GLN A 36 20.78 4.31 1.58
N GLU A 37 20.47 5.37 0.85
CA GLU A 37 19.10 5.81 0.59
C GLU A 37 18.30 4.72 -0.14
N ALA A 38 18.87 4.13 -1.20
CA ALA A 38 18.22 3.03 -1.93
C ALA A 38 17.96 1.80 -1.04
N LEU A 39 18.89 1.47 -0.15
CA LEU A 39 18.71 0.38 0.81
C LEU A 39 17.62 0.69 1.84
N ALA A 40 17.56 1.91 2.36
CA ALA A 40 16.51 2.35 3.28
C ALA A 40 15.13 2.24 2.63
N ASN A 41 14.97 2.78 1.42
CA ASN A 41 13.71 2.70 0.65
C ASN A 41 13.29 1.24 0.40
N LEU A 42 14.25 0.35 0.11
CA LEU A 42 13.95 -1.07 -0.11
C LEU A 42 13.50 -1.77 1.18
N LEU A 43 14.07 -1.42 2.32
CA LEU A 43 13.66 -1.97 3.62
C LEU A 43 12.28 -1.46 4.03
N GLU A 44 12.01 -0.16 3.86
CA GLU A 44 10.71 0.44 4.12
C GLU A 44 9.63 -0.18 3.23
N ARG A 45 9.89 -0.32 1.93
CA ARG A 45 9.00 -1.01 0.99
C ARG A 45 8.66 -2.42 1.44
N LYS A 46 9.66 -3.24 1.83
CA LYS A 46 9.40 -4.61 2.32
C LYS A 46 8.59 -4.63 3.61
N SER A 47 8.84 -3.67 4.50
CA SER A 47 8.08 -3.52 5.74
C SER A 47 6.61 -3.21 5.42
N LEU A 48 6.37 -2.25 4.52
CA LEU A 48 5.04 -1.89 4.06
C LEU A 48 4.34 -3.04 3.34
N GLU A 49 5.04 -3.75 2.45
CA GLU A 49 4.54 -4.95 1.76
C GLU A 49 4.05 -6.01 2.75
N SER A 50 4.77 -6.21 3.86
CA SER A 50 4.34 -7.12 4.93
C SER A 50 3.12 -6.58 5.69
N ARG A 51 3.10 -5.28 5.99
CA ARG A 51 1.98 -4.61 6.69
C ARG A 51 0.67 -4.71 5.90
N ILE A 52 0.70 -4.43 4.60
CA ILE A 52 -0.50 -4.43 3.74
C ILE A 52 -1.13 -5.82 3.56
N GLN A 53 -0.39 -6.91 3.82
CA GLN A 53 -0.95 -8.27 3.82
C GLN A 53 -1.83 -8.55 5.04
N ASN A 54 -1.69 -7.76 6.12
CA ASN A 54 -2.47 -7.95 7.34
C ASN A 54 -3.53 -6.85 7.47
N PHE A 55 -4.78 -7.23 7.18
CA PHE A 55 -5.91 -6.31 7.23
C PHE A 55 -6.10 -5.63 8.59
N ASN A 56 -5.62 -6.18 9.71
CA ASN A 56 -5.74 -5.50 10.99
C ASN A 56 -4.91 -4.20 11.04
N TYR A 57 -3.73 -4.17 10.43
CA TYR A 57 -2.95 -2.93 10.34
C TYR A 57 -3.60 -1.93 9.38
N VAL A 58 -4.08 -2.41 8.24
CA VAL A 58 -4.80 -1.59 7.26
C VAL A 58 -6.07 -1.01 7.86
N TRP A 59 -6.77 -1.77 8.70
CA TRP A 59 -7.93 -1.29 9.44
C TRP A 59 -7.56 -0.15 10.38
N GLN A 60 -6.42 -0.24 11.09
CA GLN A 60 -5.95 0.89 11.92
C GLN A 60 -5.63 2.11 11.06
N ASP A 61 -4.99 1.93 9.89
CA ASP A 61 -4.69 3.04 8.97
C ASP A 61 -5.97 3.72 8.48
N ILE A 62 -7.01 2.93 8.19
CA ILE A 62 -8.35 3.44 7.86
C ILE A 62 -8.89 4.27 9.02
N LEU A 63 -8.86 3.75 10.25
CA LEU A 63 -9.37 4.48 11.41
C LEU A 63 -8.62 5.80 11.63
N SER A 64 -7.29 5.79 11.56
CA SER A 64 -6.47 7.00 11.65
C SER A 64 -6.85 8.02 10.58
N SER A 65 -7.05 7.58 9.32
CA SER A 65 -7.45 8.49 8.24
C SER A 65 -8.83 9.14 8.45
N ILE A 66 -9.72 8.47 9.18
CA ILE A 66 -11.07 8.95 9.49
C ILE A 66 -11.06 9.95 10.66
N GLU A 67 -10.17 9.77 11.64
CA GLU A 67 -10.00 10.72 12.76
C GLU A 67 -9.65 12.12 12.25
N ASP A 68 -8.85 12.21 11.19
CA ASP A 68 -8.48 13.48 10.56
C ASP A 68 -9.59 14.04 9.67
N CYS A 69 -10.39 13.19 9.02
CA CYS A 69 -11.48 13.59 8.14
C CYS A 69 -12.59 12.54 8.07
N ASN A 70 -13.76 12.88 8.60
CA ASN A 70 -14.92 11.99 8.60
C ASN A 70 -15.73 12.01 7.29
N THR A 71 -15.35 12.84 6.31
CA THR A 71 -16.08 12.99 5.05
C THR A 71 -15.24 12.49 3.89
N ILE A 72 -15.76 11.51 3.16
CA ILE A 72 -15.08 10.86 2.04
C ILE A 72 -15.89 11.07 0.76
N GLU A 73 -15.28 11.76 -0.20
CA GLU A 73 -15.89 11.95 -1.51
C GLU A 73 -15.69 10.73 -2.42
N THR A 74 -16.74 10.29 -3.11
CA THR A 74 -16.61 9.26 -4.15
C THR A 74 -15.61 9.70 -5.22
N LEU A 75 -14.80 8.76 -5.73
CA LEU A 75 -13.74 9.04 -6.71
C LEU A 75 -14.23 9.80 -7.96
N THR A 76 -15.29 9.29 -8.60
CA THR A 76 -15.81 9.85 -9.86
C THR A 76 -16.76 11.03 -9.67
N SER A 77 -17.81 10.86 -8.86
CA SER A 77 -18.89 11.86 -8.76
C SER A 77 -18.67 12.93 -7.71
N LYS A 78 -17.59 12.84 -6.92
CA LYS A 78 -17.31 13.73 -5.78
C LYS A 78 -18.47 13.89 -4.79
N LYS A 79 -19.37 12.90 -4.75
CA LYS A 79 -20.47 12.85 -3.79
C LYS A 79 -19.92 12.58 -2.39
N PRO A 80 -20.29 13.36 -1.37
CA PRO A 80 -19.80 13.18 -0.03
C PRO A 80 -20.45 11.95 0.62
N ASN A 81 -19.64 11.21 1.38
CA ASN A 81 -20.07 10.15 2.29
C ASN A 81 -19.55 10.53 3.68
N VAL A 82 -20.46 10.75 4.62
CA VAL A 82 -20.08 11.14 5.99
C VAL A 82 -20.06 9.89 6.87
N ILE A 83 -18.95 9.66 7.55
CA ILE A 83 -18.79 8.60 8.54
C ILE A 83 -19.26 9.18 9.88
N GLU A 84 -20.45 8.75 10.31
CA GLU A 84 -21.09 9.23 11.54
C GLU A 84 -20.49 8.59 12.78
N ASN A 85 -20.14 7.30 12.67
CA ASN A 85 -19.64 6.52 13.78
C ASN A 85 -18.81 5.32 13.31
N VAL A 86 -17.83 4.95 14.12
CA VAL A 86 -17.05 3.72 13.99
C VAL A 86 -17.62 2.70 14.97
N ALA A 87 -18.18 1.61 14.45
CA ALA A 87 -18.68 0.49 15.23
C ALA A 87 -17.71 -0.71 15.17
N PRO A 88 -17.74 -1.63 16.14
CA PRO A 88 -16.90 -2.84 16.10
C PRO A 88 -17.04 -3.64 14.79
N GLU A 89 -18.25 -3.65 14.22
CA GLU A 89 -18.61 -4.38 13.02
C GLU A 89 -18.39 -3.60 11.71
N GLY A 90 -18.06 -2.31 11.75
CA GLY A 90 -17.87 -1.49 10.54
C GLY A 90 -18.05 0.01 10.74
N LEU A 91 -18.40 0.72 9.65
CA LEU A 91 -18.58 2.17 9.63
C LEU A 91 -20.05 2.50 9.37
N LEU A 92 -20.64 3.39 10.17
CA LEU A 92 -21.96 3.95 9.88
C LEU A 92 -21.79 5.16 8.97
N VAL A 93 -22.34 5.07 7.76
CA VAL A 93 -22.07 6.04 6.68
C VAL A 93 -23.37 6.62 6.14
N THR A 94 -23.46 7.94 6.12
CA THR A 94 -24.58 8.70 5.55
C THR A 94 -24.22 9.24 4.16
N THR A 95 -25.16 9.15 3.22
CA THR A 95 -25.05 9.72 1.87
C THR A 95 -26.21 10.66 1.62
N ASP A 96 -25.95 11.95 1.42
CA ASP A 96 -26.82 13.09 1.02
C ASP A 96 -28.22 13.29 1.66
N SER A 97 -28.92 12.25 2.14
CA SER A 97 -30.18 12.24 2.92
C SER A 97 -30.73 10.81 2.85
N SER A 98 -30.78 10.00 3.91
CA SER A 98 -31.94 9.95 4.82
C SER A 98 -31.78 8.86 5.90
N SER A 99 -30.69 8.10 5.91
CA SER A 99 -30.35 7.16 6.99
C SER A 99 -28.90 6.72 6.87
N SER A 100 -28.23 6.58 8.02
CA SER A 100 -26.89 5.99 8.08
C SER A 100 -26.98 4.49 7.79
N GLN A 101 -26.09 4.01 6.93
CA GLN A 101 -26.00 2.59 6.59
C GLN A 101 -24.69 2.02 7.10
N LEU A 102 -24.77 0.81 7.67
CA LEU A 102 -23.59 0.10 8.12
C LEU A 102 -22.81 -0.49 6.92
N VAL A 103 -21.62 0.05 6.69
CA VAL A 103 -20.61 -0.56 5.81
C VAL A 103 -19.77 -1.51 6.67
N LYS A 104 -20.02 -2.80 6.52
CA LYS A 104 -19.38 -3.83 7.37
C LYS A 104 -17.86 -3.85 7.15
N LYS A 105 -17.11 -4.03 8.23
CA LYS A 105 -15.66 -4.24 8.22
C LYS A 105 -15.26 -5.39 7.30
N GLU A 106 -16.05 -6.46 7.27
CA GLU A 106 -15.81 -7.61 6.38
C GLU A 106 -15.93 -7.25 4.90
N TRP A 107 -16.79 -6.29 4.53
CA TRP A 107 -16.89 -5.84 3.14
C TRP A 107 -15.65 -5.07 2.69
N ILE A 108 -15.13 -4.24 3.59
CA ILE A 108 -13.89 -3.49 3.37
C ILE A 108 -12.71 -4.45 3.29
N LYS A 109 -12.65 -5.44 4.20
CA LYS A 109 -11.66 -6.53 4.17
C LYS A 109 -11.66 -7.28 2.85
N ASN A 110 -12.83 -7.71 2.37
CA ASN A 110 -12.93 -8.46 1.12
C ASN A 110 -12.48 -7.64 -0.09
N ALA A 111 -12.81 -6.34 -0.13
CA ALA A 111 -12.33 -5.44 -1.16
C ALA A 111 -10.81 -5.25 -1.09
N TRP A 112 -10.26 -5.11 0.13
CA TRP A 112 -8.82 -5.03 0.36
C TRP A 112 -8.08 -6.29 -0.10
N GLU A 113 -8.55 -7.47 0.28
CA GLU A 113 -7.96 -8.74 -0.14
C GLU A 113 -8.01 -8.91 -1.67
N ALA A 114 -9.10 -8.47 -2.31
CA ALA A 114 -9.20 -8.44 -3.77
C ALA A 114 -8.15 -7.49 -4.38
N LEU A 115 -7.96 -6.30 -3.80
CA LEU A 115 -6.95 -5.33 -4.23
C LEU A 115 -5.53 -5.89 -4.08
N VAL A 116 -5.18 -6.44 -2.91
CA VAL A 116 -3.86 -7.05 -2.67
C VAL A 116 -3.59 -8.19 -3.64
N LYS A 117 -4.59 -9.03 -3.91
CA LYS A 117 -4.46 -10.18 -4.82
C LYS A 117 -4.27 -9.77 -6.28
N LYS A 118 -4.98 -8.74 -6.75
CA LYS A 118 -4.99 -8.32 -8.16
C LYS A 118 -4.01 -7.18 -8.47
N GLY A 119 -3.51 -6.49 -7.45
CA GLY A 119 -2.73 -5.25 -7.58
C GLY A 119 -3.57 -4.03 -7.97
N SER A 120 -4.72 -4.23 -8.63
CA SER A 120 -5.70 -3.19 -8.96
C SER A 120 -7.12 -3.78 -9.03
N ILE A 121 -8.12 -2.98 -8.66
CA ILE A 121 -9.53 -3.37 -8.73
C ILE A 121 -10.44 -2.22 -9.17
N THR A 122 -11.53 -2.60 -9.82
CA THR A 122 -12.71 -1.78 -10.12
C THR A 122 -13.88 -2.17 -9.21
N ALA A 123 -15.01 -1.47 -9.32
CA ALA A 123 -16.24 -1.82 -8.60
C ALA A 123 -16.73 -3.26 -8.91
N GLU A 124 -16.46 -3.79 -10.10
CA GLU A 124 -16.88 -5.13 -10.52
C GLU A 124 -16.09 -6.23 -9.80
N ASP A 125 -14.86 -5.93 -9.40
CA ASP A 125 -13.98 -6.86 -8.71
C ASP A 125 -14.33 -7.05 -7.22
N ILE A 126 -15.14 -6.15 -6.66
CA ILE A 126 -15.60 -6.23 -5.27
C ILE A 126 -16.68 -7.33 -5.14
N PRO A 127 -16.45 -8.36 -4.30
CA PRO A 127 -17.30 -9.53 -4.25
C PRO A 127 -18.57 -9.31 -3.41
N GLY A 128 -19.65 -9.96 -3.84
CA GLY A 128 -20.85 -10.16 -3.03
C GLY A 128 -21.58 -8.84 -2.66
N PRO A 129 -22.21 -8.79 -1.46
CA PRO A 129 -22.99 -7.63 -1.03
C PRO A 129 -22.20 -6.31 -0.94
N ALA A 130 -20.87 -6.39 -0.79
CA ALA A 130 -19.99 -5.22 -0.72
C ALA A 130 -20.07 -4.36 -1.99
N ARG A 131 -20.42 -4.95 -3.14
CA ARG A 131 -20.54 -4.25 -4.42
C ARG A 131 -21.53 -3.08 -4.38
N ILE A 132 -22.57 -3.17 -3.55
CA ILE A 132 -23.58 -2.11 -3.38
C ILE A 132 -22.95 -0.82 -2.82
N ARG A 133 -21.87 -0.95 -2.03
CA ARG A 133 -21.13 0.18 -1.43
C ARG A 133 -19.74 0.34 -2.06
N SER A 134 -19.55 -0.18 -3.27
CA SER A 134 -18.26 -0.17 -3.97
C SER A 134 -17.67 1.23 -4.10
N SER A 135 -18.46 2.22 -4.50
CA SER A 135 -17.99 3.61 -4.66
C SER A 135 -17.45 4.21 -3.36
N PHE A 136 -18.10 3.94 -2.22
CA PHE A 136 -17.62 4.38 -0.92
C PHE A 136 -16.37 3.61 -0.50
N ILE A 137 -16.39 2.28 -0.60
CA ILE A 137 -15.26 1.42 -0.20
C ILE A 137 -14.01 1.77 -1.01
N MET A 138 -14.15 2.00 -2.31
CA MET A 138 -13.02 2.39 -3.17
C MET A 138 -12.47 3.77 -2.78
N ALA A 139 -13.34 4.74 -2.51
CA ALA A 139 -12.91 6.07 -2.06
C ALA A 139 -12.23 6.02 -0.69
N LEU A 140 -12.78 5.22 0.24
CA LEU A 140 -12.19 4.98 1.56
C LEU A 140 -10.78 4.40 1.44
N LEU A 141 -10.61 3.35 0.64
CA LEU A 141 -9.31 2.73 0.44
C LEU A 141 -8.33 3.66 -0.28
N ALA A 142 -8.79 4.47 -1.23
CA ALA A 142 -7.97 5.48 -1.91
C ALA A 142 -7.49 6.62 -1.00
N GLY A 143 -8.04 6.75 0.21
CA GLY A 143 -7.52 7.68 1.22
C GLY A 143 -6.23 7.21 1.89
N LEU A 144 -5.84 5.95 1.71
CA LEU A 144 -4.61 5.39 2.27
C LEU A 144 -3.41 5.80 1.42
N GLU A 145 -2.30 6.18 2.07
CA GLU A 145 -1.09 6.70 1.39
C GLU A 145 -0.49 5.74 0.35
N TYR A 146 -0.70 4.44 0.55
CA TYR A 146 -0.20 3.37 -0.31
C TYR A 146 -1.24 2.86 -1.33
N VAL A 147 -2.35 3.57 -1.52
CA VAL A 147 -3.38 3.25 -2.52
C VAL A 147 -3.52 4.41 -3.49
N GLY A 148 -3.26 4.14 -4.77
CA GLY A 148 -3.54 5.08 -5.85
C GLY A 148 -4.96 4.91 -6.40
N ALA A 149 -5.48 5.97 -7.03
CA ALA A 149 -6.77 5.96 -7.72
C ALA A 149 -6.65 6.56 -9.12
N GLU A 150 -7.40 6.00 -10.06
CA GLU A 150 -7.60 6.54 -11.41
C GLU A 150 -9.12 6.67 -11.65
N ASN A 151 -9.53 7.75 -12.32
CA ASN A 151 -10.96 8.01 -12.58
C ASN A 151 -11.45 7.44 -13.91
N ASN A 152 -10.54 7.06 -14.82
CA ASN A 152 -10.84 6.54 -16.17
C ASN A 152 -9.84 5.44 -16.59
N PRO A 153 -10.14 4.15 -16.34
CA PRO A 153 -11.33 3.63 -15.68
C PRO A 153 -11.33 3.95 -14.18
N ASN A 154 -12.50 4.00 -13.55
CA ASN A 154 -12.62 4.17 -12.10
C ASN A 154 -12.08 2.91 -11.39
N LYS A 155 -10.82 2.97 -10.94
CA LYS A 155 -10.11 1.88 -10.29
C LYS A 155 -9.20 2.40 -9.18
N ILE A 156 -8.88 1.51 -8.26
CA ILE A 156 -7.82 1.72 -7.25
C ILE A 156 -6.72 0.68 -7.45
N TYR A 157 -5.50 1.01 -7.04
CA TYR A 157 -4.32 0.15 -7.18
C TYR A 157 -3.36 0.34 -6.01
N ILE A 158 -2.56 -0.68 -5.69
CA ILE A 158 -1.50 -0.57 -4.69
C ILE A 158 -0.37 0.30 -5.27
N SER A 159 -0.03 1.38 -4.59
CA SER A 159 1.02 2.32 -4.96
C SER A 159 2.01 2.47 -3.82
N ILE A 160 2.95 1.53 -3.72
CA ILE A 160 4.08 1.67 -2.81
C ILE A 160 5.13 2.54 -3.50
N LYS A 161 5.21 3.80 -3.07
CA LYS A 161 6.22 4.76 -3.53
C LYS A 161 7.59 4.41 -2.96
#